data_AF-M7NRT9-F1
#
_entry.id   AF-M7NRT9-F1
#
_cell.length_a   1.000
_cell.length_b   1.000
_cell.length_c   1.000
_cell.angle_alpha   90.00
_cell.angle_beta   90.00
_cell.angle_gamma   90.00
#
_symmetry.space_group_name_H-M   'P 1'
#
loop_
_entity.id
_entity.type
_entity.pdbx_description
1 polymer ?
#
loop_
_entity_poly.entity_id
_entity_poly.type
_entity_poly.pdbx_seq_one_letter_code
_entity_poly.pdbx_strand_id
1 'polypeptide(L)'
;MEKFTKWRDEGTGLAPFFQNSFEIESPKCFFLIFGSFLYIIRHLFIFFLFINYFIFVHMLLSPIFQPIFPRLVHFVKKIFIGSVFFLCGISLSSVQINYTKKKKIFPCAQNIIISCYCSPLDILCLSFNYNPIFTISFSNTSFVQHVSGIKALFYTFSMPERSPYKNYMTLDSLSKLYPNRIICVFPEGTTSNGSGLLLFTQSLESVAPKTKIFPLSIKYGNYLTTPLPRSFFKFLFRFTFKLRHNFQIKISETPIIVEHPEKLREIASAALSRLSKVPRLGLGVNEKISFLKAWKTFSKC
;
A
#
# COMPACT_ATOMS: atom_id res chain seq x y z
N MET A 1 6.71 11.86 27.00
CA MET A 1 6.11 10.93 26.00
C MET A 1 4.76 10.34 26.44
N GLU A 2 4.17 10.80 27.56
CA GLU A 2 2.93 10.24 28.13
C GLU A 2 1.65 10.69 27.39
N LYS A 3 1.69 11.80 26.65
CA LYS A 3 0.50 12.43 26.04
C LYS A 3 -0.20 11.61 24.95
N PHE A 4 0.44 10.56 24.41
CA PHE A 4 -0.12 9.71 23.36
C PHE A 4 -0.12 8.21 23.71
N THR A 5 0.00 7.86 24.99
CA THR A 5 -0.06 6.46 25.47
C THR A 5 -1.37 5.78 25.07
N LYS A 6 -2.47 6.54 25.00
CA LYS A 6 -3.79 6.06 24.55
C LYS A 6 -3.81 5.43 23.16
N TRP A 7 -2.89 5.81 22.26
CA TRP A 7 -2.81 5.25 20.90
C TRP A 7 -1.68 4.23 20.75
N ARG A 8 -1.29 3.62 21.88
CA ARG A 8 -0.53 2.39 21.90
C ARG A 8 -1.49 1.23 22.06
N ASP A 9 -1.18 0.14 21.40
CA ASP A 9 -1.91 -1.10 21.57
C ASP A 9 -1.67 -1.64 22.99
N GLU A 10 -2.74 -1.97 23.72
CA GLU A 10 -2.65 -2.38 25.13
C GLU A 10 -1.90 -3.72 25.30
N GLY A 11 -2.04 -4.63 24.33
CA GLY A 11 -1.40 -5.95 24.39
C GLY A 11 0.09 -5.91 24.03
N THR A 12 0.47 -5.12 23.03
CA THR A 12 1.85 -5.11 22.48
C THR A 12 2.67 -3.88 22.85
N GLY A 13 2.05 -2.81 23.35
CA GLY A 13 2.70 -1.52 23.61
C GLY A 13 3.13 -0.75 22.35
N LEU A 14 2.82 -1.28 21.15
CA LEU A 14 3.22 -0.71 19.87
C LEU A 14 2.36 0.50 19.50
N ALA A 15 2.98 1.48 18.83
CA ALA A 15 2.34 2.74 18.47
C ALA A 15 2.27 2.87 16.93
N PRO A 16 1.27 2.27 16.26
CA PRO A 16 1.28 2.08 14.81
C PRO A 16 1.08 3.36 14.00
N PHE A 17 0.67 4.46 14.65
CA PHE A 17 0.40 5.73 13.98
C PHE A 17 1.58 6.70 14.03
N PHE A 18 2.67 6.33 14.72
CA PHE A 18 3.86 7.15 14.82
C PHE A 18 4.80 6.89 13.66
N GLN A 19 5.38 7.97 13.15
CA GLN A 19 6.43 7.88 12.16
C GLN A 19 7.70 7.29 12.79
N ASN A 20 8.22 6.22 12.19
CA ASN A 20 9.51 5.67 12.58
C ASN A 20 10.66 6.61 12.21
N SER A 21 11.72 6.57 13.01
CA SER A 21 12.92 7.40 12.84
C SER A 21 13.57 7.16 11.47
N PHE A 22 14.04 8.24 10.85
CA PHE A 22 14.90 8.16 9.68
C PHE A 22 16.35 8.20 10.15
N GLU A 23 17.03 7.06 10.07
CA GLU A 23 18.42 6.94 10.50
C GLU A 23 19.38 7.30 9.37
N ILE A 24 20.28 8.23 9.68
CA ILE A 24 21.37 8.69 8.83
C ILE A 24 22.58 7.79 9.10
N GLU A 25 23.09 7.16 8.05
CA GLU A 25 24.26 6.28 8.15
C GLU A 25 25.52 7.08 8.48
N SER A 26 26.41 6.51 9.29
CA SER A 26 27.74 7.07 9.58
C SER A 26 28.71 6.77 8.43
N PRO A 27 29.57 7.71 8.00
CA PRO A 27 29.78 9.07 8.54
C PRO A 27 28.75 10.10 8.06
N LYS A 28 28.22 10.89 9.02
CA LYS A 28 27.09 11.80 8.80
C LYS A 28 27.38 12.86 7.74
N CYS A 29 28.54 13.52 7.76
CA CYS A 29 28.85 14.61 6.83
C CYS A 29 28.87 14.15 5.37
N PHE A 30 29.54 13.03 5.09
CA PHE A 30 29.58 12.45 3.76
C PHE A 30 28.18 12.06 3.29
N PHE A 31 27.42 11.37 4.13
CA PHE A 31 26.07 10.94 3.80
C PHE A 31 25.10 12.10 3.60
N LEU A 32 25.28 13.21 4.33
CA LEU A 32 24.48 14.42 4.16
C LEU A 32 24.77 15.10 2.81
N ILE A 33 26.04 15.28 2.46
CA ILE A 33 26.45 15.90 1.18
C ILE A 33 26.02 15.02 0.01
N PHE A 34 26.40 13.74 0.05
CA PHE A 34 26.09 12.78 -1.00
C PHE A 34 24.58 12.50 -1.11
N GLY A 35 23.89 12.35 0.01
CA GLY A 35 22.45 12.15 0.06
C GLY A 35 21.67 13.36 -0.46
N SER A 36 22.15 14.58 -0.21
CA SER A 36 21.55 15.81 -0.76
C SER A 36 21.73 15.90 -2.29
N PHE A 37 22.91 15.53 -2.78
CA PHE A 37 23.17 15.44 -4.21
C PHE A 37 22.27 14.40 -4.90
N LEU A 38 22.18 13.20 -4.33
CA LEU A 38 21.26 12.15 -4.79
C LEU A 38 19.80 12.62 -4.77
N TYR A 39 19.37 13.28 -3.69
CA TYR A 39 18.03 13.82 -3.53
C TYR A 39 17.69 14.76 -4.69
N ILE A 40 18.53 15.76 -4.97
CA ILE A 40 18.27 16.76 -6.03
C ILE A 40 18.18 16.07 -7.40
N ILE A 41 19.18 15.25 -7.75
CA ILE A 41 19.23 14.60 -9.06
C ILE A 41 18.05 13.65 -9.25
N ARG A 42 17.81 12.77 -8.29
CA ARG A 42 16.70 11.81 -8.37
C ARG A 42 15.36 12.52 -8.43
N HIS A 43 15.18 13.59 -7.66
CA HIS A 43 13.95 14.37 -7.68
C HIS A 43 13.66 14.96 -9.06
N LEU A 44 14.68 15.54 -9.72
CA LEU A 44 14.56 16.05 -11.09
C LEU A 44 14.14 14.95 -12.08
N PHE A 45 14.81 13.80 -12.05
CA PHE A 45 14.48 12.67 -12.94
C PHE A 45 13.11 12.06 -12.64
N ILE A 46 12.73 11.91 -11.36
CA ILE A 46 11.41 11.38 -10.97
C ILE A 46 10.31 12.34 -11.42
N PHE A 47 10.51 13.65 -11.27
CA PHE A 47 9.57 14.65 -11.73
C PHE A 47 9.40 14.61 -13.25
N PHE A 48 10.50 14.51 -13.99
CA PHE A 48 10.47 14.33 -15.44
C PHE A 48 9.73 13.04 -15.83
N LEU A 49 10.02 11.91 -15.20
CA LEU A 49 9.31 10.64 -15.45
C LEU A 49 7.82 10.73 -15.11
N PHE A 50 7.44 11.46 -14.05
CA PHE A 50 6.05 11.65 -13.65
C PHE A 50 5.27 12.46 -14.70
N ILE A 51 5.83 13.57 -15.19
CA ILE A 51 5.21 14.36 -16.26
C ILE A 51 5.05 13.52 -17.53
N ASN A 52 6.10 12.82 -17.95
CA ASN A 52 6.05 11.95 -19.12
C ASN A 52 5.03 10.82 -18.95
N TYR A 53 4.95 10.21 -17.78
CA TYR A 53 3.95 9.19 -17.48
C TYR A 53 2.53 9.77 -17.59
N PHE A 54 2.29 10.96 -17.05
CA PHE A 54 0.97 11.58 -17.08
C PHE A 54 0.53 11.90 -18.51
N ILE A 55 1.40 12.53 -19.30
CA ILE A 55 1.09 12.91 -20.69
C ILE A 55 0.99 11.67 -21.58
N PHE A 56 2.01 10.82 -21.59
CA PHE A 56 2.12 9.72 -22.54
C PHE A 56 1.27 8.51 -22.13
N VAL A 57 1.34 8.08 -20.87
CA VAL A 57 0.69 6.84 -20.42
C VAL A 57 -0.73 7.07 -19.96
N HIS A 58 -0.98 8.10 -19.15
CA HIS A 58 -2.29 8.35 -18.58
C HIS A 58 -3.24 9.02 -19.57
N MET A 59 -2.81 10.11 -20.23
CA MET A 59 -3.67 10.87 -21.14
C MET A 59 -3.77 10.26 -22.55
N LEU A 60 -2.69 9.71 -23.09
CA LEU A 60 -2.68 9.22 -24.48
C LEU A 60 -2.87 7.69 -24.57
N LEU A 61 -1.96 6.92 -23.95
CA LEU A 61 -1.92 5.46 -24.14
C LEU A 61 -3.09 4.73 -23.45
N SER A 62 -3.42 5.08 -22.21
CA SER A 62 -4.44 4.36 -21.42
C SER A 62 -5.85 4.45 -22.04
N PRO A 63 -6.41 5.61 -22.42
CA PRO A 63 -7.77 5.65 -22.96
C PRO A 63 -7.90 4.90 -24.29
N ILE A 64 -6.87 4.97 -25.14
CA ILE A 64 -6.90 4.39 -26.50
C ILE A 64 -6.60 2.88 -26.47
N PHE A 65 -5.54 2.47 -25.77
CA PHE A 65 -5.00 1.12 -25.87
C PHE A 65 -5.35 0.20 -24.69
N GLN A 66 -5.87 0.71 -23.58
CA GLN A 66 -6.28 -0.15 -22.46
C GLN A 66 -7.41 -1.14 -22.82
N PRO A 67 -8.43 -0.79 -23.63
CA PRO A 67 -9.45 -1.77 -24.03
C PRO A 67 -8.93 -2.77 -25.09
N ILE A 68 -8.00 -2.36 -25.95
CA ILE A 68 -7.53 -3.16 -27.09
C ILE A 68 -6.35 -4.06 -26.69
N PHE A 69 -5.32 -3.50 -26.05
CA PHE A 69 -4.06 -4.18 -25.69
C PHE A 69 -3.68 -3.93 -24.22
N PRO A 70 -4.43 -4.48 -23.25
CA PRO A 70 -4.21 -4.24 -21.83
C PRO A 70 -2.83 -4.69 -21.34
N ARG A 71 -2.26 -5.75 -21.95
CA ARG A 71 -0.92 -6.27 -21.61
C ARG A 71 0.19 -5.31 -22.02
N LEU A 72 0.07 -4.65 -23.18
CA LEU A 72 1.05 -3.67 -23.66
C LEU A 72 1.03 -2.43 -22.76
N VAL A 73 -0.16 -1.91 -22.44
CA VAL A 73 -0.28 -0.77 -21.51
C VAL A 73 0.29 -1.11 -20.14
N HIS A 74 0.05 -2.33 -19.65
CA HIS A 74 0.66 -2.79 -18.40
C HIS A 74 2.20 -2.84 -18.49
N PHE A 75 2.75 -3.36 -19.59
CA PHE A 75 4.20 -3.39 -19.82
C PHE A 75 4.81 -1.99 -19.83
N VAL A 76 4.19 -1.02 -20.51
CA VAL A 76 4.64 0.38 -20.49
C VAL A 76 4.58 0.96 -19.07
N LYS A 77 3.46 0.78 -18.35
CA LYS A 77 3.33 1.19 -16.94
C LYS A 77 4.44 0.56 -16.07
N LYS A 78 4.77 -0.71 -16.32
CA LYS A 78 5.82 -1.45 -15.62
C LYS A 78 7.20 -0.87 -15.89
N ILE A 79 7.49 -0.41 -17.11
CA ILE A 79 8.75 0.29 -17.43
C ILE A 79 8.86 1.58 -16.61
N PHE A 80 7.84 2.45 -16.62
CA PHE A 80 7.88 3.70 -15.85
C PHE A 80 8.08 3.47 -14.35
N ILE A 81 7.32 2.53 -13.75
CA ILE A 81 7.45 2.20 -12.32
C ILE A 81 8.83 1.56 -12.04
N GLY A 82 9.30 0.67 -12.93
CA GLY A 82 10.62 0.06 -12.84
C GLY A 82 11.75 1.08 -12.89
N SER A 83 11.65 2.11 -13.74
CA SER A 83 12.59 3.22 -13.80
C SER A 83 12.62 4.02 -12.49
N VAL A 84 11.46 4.29 -11.89
CA VAL A 84 11.39 4.95 -10.57
C VAL A 84 12.08 4.12 -9.50
N PHE A 85 11.83 2.81 -9.45
CA PHE A 85 12.50 1.91 -8.50
C PHE A 85 14.01 1.84 -8.70
N PHE A 86 14.46 1.73 -9.95
CA PHE A 86 15.88 1.73 -10.30
C PHE A 86 16.57 3.03 -9.88
N LEU A 87 15.97 4.18 -10.21
CA LEU A 87 16.50 5.49 -9.82
C LEU A 87 16.65 5.63 -8.30
N CYS A 88 15.68 5.12 -7.54
CA CYS A 88 15.70 5.16 -6.07
C CYS A 88 16.54 4.04 -5.44
N GLY A 89 17.24 3.21 -6.23
CA GLY A 89 18.14 2.19 -5.72
C GLY A 89 17.45 0.96 -5.13
N ILE A 90 16.23 0.66 -5.60
CA ILE A 90 15.57 -0.63 -5.38
C ILE A 90 15.91 -1.54 -6.56
N SER A 91 16.45 -2.73 -6.27
CA SER A 91 16.75 -3.71 -7.33
C SER A 91 15.46 -4.29 -7.90
N LEU A 92 15.34 -4.39 -9.23
CA LEU A 92 14.12 -4.95 -9.86
C LEU A 92 13.85 -6.39 -9.41
N SER A 93 14.90 -7.17 -9.14
CA SER A 93 14.77 -8.54 -8.62
C SER A 93 14.10 -8.60 -7.25
N SER A 94 14.28 -7.58 -6.41
CA SER A 94 13.64 -7.50 -5.09
C SER A 94 12.15 -7.13 -5.14
N VAL A 95 11.73 -6.48 -6.25
CA VAL A 95 10.34 -6.10 -6.54
C VAL A 95 9.59 -7.22 -7.26
N GLN A 96 10.29 -8.23 -7.76
CA GLN A 96 9.66 -9.41 -8.30
C GLN A 96 9.29 -10.38 -7.17
N ILE A 97 8.15 -11.03 -7.34
CA ILE A 97 7.62 -11.95 -6.33
C ILE A 97 8.39 -13.26 -6.41
N ASN A 98 9.12 -13.57 -5.33
CA ASN A 98 9.82 -14.83 -5.21
C ASN A 98 8.83 -15.93 -4.78
N TYR A 99 8.35 -16.69 -5.76
CA TYR A 99 7.55 -17.88 -5.51
C TYR A 99 8.46 -19.02 -5.06
N THR A 100 8.13 -19.66 -3.93
CA THR A 100 8.78 -20.91 -3.52
C THR A 100 8.48 -22.01 -4.56
N LYS A 101 9.47 -22.85 -4.84
CA LYS A 101 9.48 -23.74 -6.02
C LYS A 101 8.42 -24.87 -5.99
N LYS A 102 7.69 -25.09 -4.88
CA LYS A 102 7.00 -26.37 -4.63
C LYS A 102 5.54 -26.49 -5.11
N LYS A 103 4.82 -25.40 -5.42
CA LYS A 103 3.55 -25.41 -6.20
C LYS A 103 3.13 -23.96 -6.46
N LYS A 104 3.08 -23.54 -7.72
CA LYS A 104 2.83 -22.15 -8.13
C LYS A 104 1.33 -21.92 -8.38
N ILE A 105 0.57 -21.63 -7.33
CA ILE A 105 -0.76 -21.01 -7.52
C ILE A 105 -0.52 -19.51 -7.67
N PHE A 106 -0.88 -18.97 -8.84
CA PHE A 106 -0.75 -17.54 -9.12
C PHE A 106 -2.10 -16.85 -8.95
N PRO A 107 -2.12 -15.59 -8.47
CA PRO A 107 -3.31 -14.76 -8.55
C PRO A 107 -3.71 -14.58 -10.02
N CYS A 108 -4.93 -15.00 -10.34
CA CYS A 108 -5.54 -14.85 -11.65
C CYS A 108 -6.66 -13.81 -11.60
N ALA A 109 -7.23 -13.49 -12.77
CA ALA A 109 -8.42 -12.66 -12.84
C ALA A 109 -9.54 -13.17 -11.92
N GLN A 110 -10.36 -12.26 -11.37
CA GLN A 110 -11.38 -12.53 -10.34
C GLN A 110 -10.85 -12.92 -8.96
N ASN A 111 -9.53 -13.02 -8.77
CA ASN A 111 -8.95 -13.24 -7.45
C ASN A 111 -8.73 -11.89 -6.75
N ILE A 112 -8.74 -11.95 -5.42
CA ILE A 112 -8.54 -10.77 -4.59
C ILE A 112 -7.16 -10.86 -3.94
N ILE A 113 -6.39 -9.78 -4.00
CA ILE A 113 -5.15 -9.63 -3.24
C ILE A 113 -5.45 -8.75 -2.04
N ILE A 114 -5.06 -9.22 -0.84
CA ILE A 114 -5.10 -8.39 0.37
C ILE A 114 -3.68 -8.02 0.77
N SER A 115 -3.46 -6.76 1.09
CA SER A 115 -2.15 -6.24 1.51
C SER A 115 -2.30 -5.26 2.66
N CYS A 116 -1.22 -5.10 3.42
CA CYS A 116 -1.05 -3.98 4.34
C CYS A 116 -1.03 -2.66 3.57
N TYR A 117 -1.41 -1.59 4.24
CA TYR A 117 -1.38 -0.24 3.68
C TYR A 117 -0.50 0.65 4.55
N CYS A 118 0.74 0.88 4.09
CA CYS A 118 1.77 1.53 4.88
C CYS A 118 2.40 2.71 4.13
N SER A 119 2.55 2.61 2.80
CA SER A 119 3.27 3.59 1.98
C SER A 119 2.73 3.63 0.54
N PRO A 120 2.90 4.74 -0.20
CA PRO A 120 2.66 4.76 -1.65
C PRO A 120 3.47 3.69 -2.42
N LEU A 121 4.56 3.20 -1.84
CA LEU A 121 5.35 2.09 -2.41
C LEU A 121 4.54 0.80 -2.57
N ASP A 122 3.57 0.55 -1.69
CA ASP A 122 2.72 -0.64 -1.76
C ASP A 122 1.94 -0.65 -3.08
N ILE A 123 1.40 0.51 -3.46
CA ILE A 123 0.60 0.70 -4.66
C ILE A 123 1.47 0.61 -5.91
N LEU A 124 2.67 1.20 -5.89
CA LEU A 124 3.62 1.10 -6.99
C LEU A 124 4.03 -0.37 -7.22
N CYS A 125 4.33 -1.09 -6.14
CA CYS A 125 4.70 -2.50 -6.18
C CYS A 125 3.58 -3.40 -6.72
N LEU A 126 2.35 -3.20 -6.24
CA LEU A 126 1.18 -3.93 -6.71
C LEU A 126 0.87 -3.60 -8.18
N SER A 127 1.01 -2.33 -8.56
CA SER A 127 0.84 -1.87 -9.95
C SER A 127 1.89 -2.48 -10.88
N PHE A 128 3.14 -2.61 -10.42
CA PHE A 128 4.25 -3.20 -11.17
C PHE A 128 4.06 -4.69 -11.44
N ASN A 129 3.55 -5.44 -10.45
CA ASN A 129 3.43 -6.89 -10.54
C ASN A 129 2.12 -7.36 -11.18
N TYR A 130 0.99 -6.70 -10.86
CA TYR A 130 -0.33 -7.21 -11.22
C TYR A 130 -1.24 -6.20 -11.95
N ASN A 131 -0.93 -4.91 -11.90
CA ASN A 131 -1.84 -3.83 -12.35
C ASN A 131 -3.30 -4.07 -11.89
N PRO A 132 -3.52 -4.24 -10.57
CA PRO A 132 -4.83 -4.57 -10.05
C PRO A 132 -5.74 -3.34 -10.08
N ILE A 133 -7.01 -3.59 -9.81
CA ILE A 133 -7.98 -2.55 -9.49
C ILE A 133 -7.83 -2.24 -8.01
N PHE A 134 -7.60 -0.97 -7.67
CA PHE A 134 -7.42 -0.56 -6.29
C PHE A 134 -8.76 -0.19 -5.66
N THR A 135 -8.87 -0.49 -4.38
CA THR A 135 -10.05 -0.18 -3.57
C THR A 135 -9.65 0.53 -2.28
N ILE A 136 -10.55 1.37 -1.78
CA ILE A 136 -10.44 1.98 -0.45
C ILE A 136 -11.52 1.36 0.42
N SER A 137 -11.11 0.84 1.58
CA SER A 137 -12.01 0.32 2.62
C SER A 137 -12.29 1.39 3.67
N PHE A 138 -13.48 1.36 4.26
CA PHE A 138 -13.91 2.34 5.26
C PHE A 138 -14.27 1.67 6.58
N SER A 139 -14.28 2.45 7.66
CA SER A 139 -14.71 1.96 8.98
C SER A 139 -16.22 1.65 9.00
N ASN A 140 -16.61 0.60 9.71
CA ASN A 140 -18.01 0.25 10.01
C ASN A 140 -18.91 0.02 8.79
N THR A 141 -18.32 -0.27 7.62
CA THR A 141 -19.07 -0.60 6.41
C THR A 141 -18.39 -1.73 5.65
N SER A 142 -19.19 -2.56 4.98
CA SER A 142 -18.70 -3.62 4.08
C SER A 142 -18.44 -3.11 2.66
N PHE A 143 -18.78 -1.85 2.37
CA PHE A 143 -18.59 -1.24 1.07
C PHE A 143 -17.16 -0.78 0.84
N VAL A 144 -16.78 -0.78 -0.44
CA VAL A 144 -15.50 -0.28 -0.91
C VAL A 144 -15.69 0.78 -1.99
N GLN A 145 -14.73 1.68 -2.11
CA GLN A 145 -14.67 2.64 -3.22
C GLN A 145 -13.63 2.18 -4.23
N HIS A 146 -14.04 2.00 -5.49
CA HIS A 146 -13.13 1.80 -6.62
C HIS A 146 -12.31 3.07 -6.89
N VAL A 147 -10.98 2.94 -6.99
CA VAL A 147 -10.08 4.06 -7.27
C VAL A 147 -8.99 3.73 -8.28
N SER A 148 -8.52 4.75 -9.00
CA SER A 148 -7.34 4.64 -9.86
C SER A 148 -6.06 4.44 -9.02
N GLY A 149 -5.02 3.86 -9.63
CA GLY A 149 -3.73 3.69 -8.94
C GLY A 149 -3.12 5.02 -8.47
N ILE A 150 -3.28 6.11 -9.24
CA ILE A 150 -2.82 7.45 -8.85
C ILE A 150 -3.61 7.96 -7.63
N LYS A 151 -4.94 7.83 -7.65
CA LYS A 151 -5.79 8.25 -6.52
C LYS A 151 -5.47 7.41 -5.27
N ALA A 152 -5.30 6.10 -5.41
CA ALA A 152 -4.87 5.24 -4.32
C ALA A 152 -3.52 5.69 -3.76
N LEU A 153 -2.57 6.07 -4.64
CA LEU A 153 -1.22 6.47 -4.22
C LEU A 153 -1.29 7.73 -3.36
N PHE A 154 -2.03 8.74 -3.81
CA PHE A 154 -2.20 9.97 -3.03
C PHE A 154 -3.08 9.80 -1.79
N TYR A 155 -3.96 8.79 -1.76
CA TYR A 155 -4.77 8.48 -0.59
C TYR A 155 -3.91 8.08 0.64
N THR A 156 -2.67 7.63 0.43
CA THR A 156 -1.72 7.35 1.53
C THR A 156 -1.35 8.61 2.34
N PHE A 157 -1.55 9.80 1.74
CA PHE A 157 -1.25 11.09 2.36
C PHE A 157 -2.51 11.84 2.80
N SER A 158 -3.70 11.32 2.51
CA SER A 158 -4.96 11.93 2.94
C SER A 158 -5.38 11.47 4.33
N MET A 159 -6.35 12.18 4.90
CA MET A 159 -6.97 11.77 6.16
C MET A 159 -7.96 10.63 5.85
N PRO A 160 -8.01 9.56 6.68
CA PRO A 160 -9.00 8.51 6.48
C PRO A 160 -10.42 9.06 6.66
N GLU A 161 -11.32 8.64 5.77
CA GLU A 161 -12.74 9.01 5.79
C GLU A 161 -13.58 7.93 6.48
N ARG A 162 -14.70 8.30 7.11
CA ARG A 162 -15.57 7.37 7.85
C ARG A 162 -16.57 6.61 6.99
N SER A 163 -16.89 7.12 5.81
CA SER A 163 -17.67 6.45 4.77
C SER A 163 -17.76 7.38 3.56
N PRO A 164 -17.74 6.88 2.32
CA PRO A 164 -17.89 7.72 1.15
C PRO A 164 -19.37 8.10 1.00
N TYR A 165 -19.65 9.38 0.77
CA TYR A 165 -20.99 9.84 0.38
C TYR A 165 -21.34 9.51 -1.09
N LYS A 166 -20.36 9.08 -1.91
CA LYS A 166 -20.50 8.80 -3.35
C LYS A 166 -19.62 7.62 -3.82
N ASN A 167 -20.12 6.84 -4.79
CA ASN A 167 -19.41 5.76 -5.50
C ASN A 167 -18.96 4.59 -4.61
N TYR A 168 -19.87 4.07 -3.77
CA TYR A 168 -19.65 2.86 -2.99
C TYR A 168 -20.17 1.63 -3.75
N MET A 169 -19.48 0.51 -3.62
CA MET A 169 -19.87 -0.77 -4.20
C MET A 169 -19.37 -1.93 -3.33
N THR A 170 -19.97 -3.11 -3.49
CA THR A 170 -19.50 -4.33 -2.81
C THR A 170 -18.36 -4.96 -3.60
N LEU A 171 -17.55 -5.78 -2.94
CA LEU A 171 -16.48 -6.52 -3.64
C LEU A 171 -17.04 -7.52 -4.66
N ASP A 172 -18.22 -8.12 -4.39
CA ASP A 172 -18.93 -8.94 -5.37
C ASP A 172 -19.32 -8.17 -6.64
N SER A 173 -19.95 -7.00 -6.51
CA SER A 173 -20.33 -6.21 -7.69
C SER A 173 -19.11 -5.70 -8.45
N LEU A 174 -18.01 -5.38 -7.75
CA LEU A 174 -16.75 -4.97 -8.37
C LEU A 174 -16.10 -6.13 -9.16
N SER A 175 -16.16 -7.34 -8.62
CA SER A 175 -15.71 -8.56 -9.31
C SER A 175 -16.49 -8.82 -10.60
N LYS A 176 -17.82 -8.64 -10.57
CA LYS A 176 -18.69 -8.77 -11.75
C LYS A 176 -18.43 -7.69 -12.81
N LEU A 177 -18.13 -6.46 -12.39
CA LEU A 177 -17.85 -5.34 -13.30
C LEU A 177 -16.50 -5.53 -14.03
N TYR A 178 -15.52 -6.15 -13.37
CA TYR A 178 -14.18 -6.34 -13.92
C TYR A 178 -13.71 -7.80 -13.89
N PRO A 179 -14.33 -8.69 -14.68
CA PRO A 179 -14.07 -10.13 -14.61
C PRO A 179 -12.65 -10.51 -15.04
N ASN A 180 -11.98 -9.67 -15.84
CA ASN A 180 -10.65 -9.93 -16.39
C ASN A 180 -9.50 -9.31 -15.57
N ARG A 181 -9.78 -8.79 -14.37
CA ARG A 181 -8.79 -8.08 -13.54
C ARG A 181 -8.72 -8.66 -12.12
N ILE A 182 -7.57 -8.44 -11.50
CA ILE A 182 -7.34 -8.73 -10.09
C ILE A 182 -7.79 -7.51 -9.28
N ILE A 183 -8.44 -7.75 -8.14
CA ILE A 183 -8.86 -6.69 -7.22
C ILE A 183 -7.87 -6.65 -6.05
N CYS A 184 -7.33 -5.48 -5.73
CA CYS A 184 -6.51 -5.28 -4.55
C CYS A 184 -7.31 -4.56 -3.48
N VAL A 185 -7.32 -5.13 -2.28
CA VAL A 185 -8.02 -4.62 -1.11
C VAL A 185 -7.03 -4.33 0.01
N PHE A 186 -7.15 -3.14 0.59
CA PHE A 186 -6.44 -2.76 1.81
C PHE A 186 -7.43 -2.81 2.98
N PRO A 187 -7.54 -3.95 3.68
CA PRO A 187 -8.56 -4.13 4.71
C PRO A 187 -8.32 -3.27 5.96
N GLU A 188 -7.09 -2.78 6.20
CA GLU A 188 -6.78 -1.84 7.29
C GLU A 188 -7.51 -0.49 7.14
N GLY A 189 -7.91 -0.10 5.92
CA GLY A 189 -8.64 1.14 5.63
C GLY A 189 -7.87 2.45 5.83
N THR A 190 -6.68 2.40 6.44
CA THR A 190 -5.81 3.57 6.67
C THR A 190 -4.33 3.19 6.69
N THR A 191 -3.45 4.18 6.68
CA THR A 191 -2.01 3.94 6.70
C THR A 191 -1.46 3.72 8.10
N SER A 192 -0.60 2.70 8.22
CA SER A 192 0.17 2.39 9.44
C SER A 192 1.67 2.61 9.23
N ASN A 193 2.44 2.49 10.31
CA ASN A 193 3.90 2.61 10.29
C ASN A 193 4.62 1.27 10.03
N GLY A 194 3.88 0.21 9.72
CA GLY A 194 4.43 -1.12 9.44
C GLY A 194 4.94 -1.91 10.66
N SER A 195 4.79 -1.39 11.89
CA SER A 195 5.20 -2.13 13.11
C SER A 195 4.19 -3.20 13.56
N GLY A 196 2.92 -3.05 13.17
CA GLY A 196 1.85 -3.97 13.50
C GLY A 196 0.71 -3.84 12.50
N LEU A 197 -0.07 -4.90 12.36
CA LEU A 197 -1.22 -4.98 11.47
C LEU A 197 -2.44 -4.35 12.15
N LEU A 198 -2.98 -3.29 11.56
CA LEU A 198 -4.18 -2.64 12.09
C LEU A 198 -5.40 -3.57 12.03
N LEU A 199 -6.38 -3.26 12.88
CA LEU A 199 -7.67 -3.93 12.89
C LEU A 199 -8.35 -3.75 11.53
N PHE A 200 -8.71 -4.88 10.90
CA PHE A 200 -9.36 -4.86 9.59
C PHE A 200 -10.76 -4.25 9.67
N THR A 201 -11.18 -3.64 8.57
CA THR A 201 -12.55 -3.19 8.32
C THR A 201 -13.44 -4.36 7.89
N GLN A 202 -14.74 -4.10 7.75
CA GLN A 202 -15.74 -5.11 7.33
C GLN A 202 -15.77 -5.30 5.80
N SER A 203 -14.85 -4.66 5.05
CA SER A 203 -14.88 -4.70 3.58
C SER A 203 -14.84 -6.12 3.00
N LEU A 204 -14.13 -7.03 3.67
CA LEU A 204 -14.00 -8.44 3.27
C LEU A 204 -15.31 -9.23 3.39
N GLU A 205 -16.29 -8.78 4.16
CA GLU A 205 -17.59 -9.46 4.31
C GLU A 205 -18.43 -9.35 3.02
N SER A 206 -18.16 -8.35 2.17
CA SER A 206 -18.87 -8.13 0.90
C SER A 206 -18.37 -8.98 -0.28
N VAL A 207 -17.47 -9.93 -0.01
CA VAL A 207 -16.81 -10.78 -1.02
C VAL A 207 -17.72 -11.92 -1.44
N ALA A 208 -17.72 -12.24 -2.74
CA ALA A 208 -18.48 -13.36 -3.27
C ALA A 208 -18.00 -14.72 -2.71
N PRO A 209 -18.90 -15.68 -2.47
CA PRO A 209 -18.53 -17.00 -1.99
C PRO A 209 -17.61 -17.72 -3.00
N LYS A 210 -16.74 -18.62 -2.52
CA LYS A 210 -15.77 -19.39 -3.31
C LYS A 210 -14.67 -18.57 -4.01
N THR A 211 -14.59 -17.26 -3.79
CA THR A 211 -13.47 -16.46 -4.30
C THR A 211 -12.17 -16.83 -3.60
N LYS A 212 -11.06 -16.69 -4.34
CA LYS A 212 -9.71 -16.95 -3.82
C LYS A 212 -9.06 -15.63 -3.41
N ILE A 213 -8.66 -15.55 -2.15
CA ILE A 213 -7.97 -14.40 -1.58
C ILE A 213 -6.50 -14.73 -1.35
N PHE A 214 -5.61 -13.89 -1.85
CA PHE A 214 -4.16 -14.02 -1.71
C PHE A 214 -3.61 -12.92 -0.78
N PRO A 215 -3.23 -13.27 0.45
CA PRO A 215 -2.44 -12.39 1.29
C PRO A 215 -1.08 -12.08 0.65
N LEU A 216 -0.75 -10.79 0.56
CA LEU A 216 0.51 -10.29 0.03
C LEU A 216 1.12 -9.32 1.03
N SER A 217 2.36 -9.58 1.43
CA SER A 217 3.12 -8.73 2.33
C SER A 217 4.29 -8.10 1.60
N ILE A 218 4.43 -6.78 1.75
CA ILE A 218 5.52 -5.99 1.22
C ILE A 218 6.34 -5.50 2.42
N LYS A 219 7.63 -5.78 2.41
CA LYS A 219 8.58 -5.38 3.45
C LYS A 219 9.59 -4.41 2.88
N TYR A 220 9.73 -3.28 3.54
CA TYR A 220 10.76 -2.28 3.29
C TYR A 220 11.09 -1.55 4.59
N GLY A 221 12.08 -0.66 4.54
CA GLY A 221 12.47 0.14 5.69
C GLY A 221 11.29 0.94 6.25
N ASN A 222 10.99 0.72 7.54
CA ASN A 222 9.85 1.32 8.25
C ASN A 222 9.82 2.86 8.24
N TYR A 223 10.94 3.52 7.93
CA TYR A 223 11.04 4.97 7.76
C TYR A 223 10.35 5.50 6.47
N LEU A 224 10.06 4.63 5.50
CA LEU A 224 9.36 4.93 4.24
C LEU A 224 7.83 4.84 4.37
N THR A 225 7.34 4.43 5.53
CA THR A 225 5.90 4.41 5.81
C THR A 225 5.36 5.83 5.98
N THR A 226 4.08 6.01 5.68
CA THR A 226 3.39 7.30 5.72
C THR A 226 2.18 7.28 6.65
N PRO A 227 2.37 6.98 7.96
CA PRO A 227 1.28 6.98 8.92
C PRO A 227 0.70 8.39 9.15
N LEU A 228 1.45 9.47 8.89
CA LEU A 228 0.94 10.83 9.05
C LEU A 228 0.49 11.41 7.70
N PRO A 229 -0.67 12.08 7.64
CA PRO A 229 -1.14 12.74 6.43
C PRO A 229 -0.25 13.94 6.07
N ARG A 230 -0.33 14.40 4.82
CA ARG A 230 0.44 15.55 4.28
C ARG A 230 1.96 15.40 4.38
N SER A 231 2.45 14.17 4.41
CA SER A 231 3.89 13.85 4.53
C SER A 231 4.58 13.60 3.19
N PHE A 232 3.96 13.95 2.05
CA PHE A 232 4.46 13.65 0.70
C PHE A 232 5.92 14.05 0.48
N PHE A 233 6.27 15.31 0.72
CA PHE A 233 7.65 15.78 0.53
C PHE A 233 8.64 15.11 1.51
N LYS A 234 8.21 14.83 2.75
CA LYS A 234 9.04 14.11 3.73
C LYS A 234 9.27 12.67 3.29
N PHE A 235 8.24 12.01 2.76
CA PHE A 235 8.35 10.67 2.17
C PHE A 235 9.31 10.69 0.99
N LEU A 236 9.12 11.61 0.05
CA LEU A 236 9.93 11.70 -1.16
C LEU A 236 11.39 11.98 -0.84
N PHE A 237 11.66 12.85 0.13
CA PHE A 237 12.99 13.07 0.68
C PHE A 237 13.60 11.75 1.20
N ARG A 238 12.93 11.06 2.13
CA ARG A 238 13.45 9.79 2.70
C ARG A 238 13.65 8.69 1.66
N PHE A 239 12.82 8.68 0.64
CA PHE A 239 12.85 7.70 -0.45
C PHE A 239 13.94 7.97 -1.48
N THR A 240 14.37 9.23 -1.66
CA THR A 240 15.40 9.58 -2.65
C THR A 240 16.77 9.82 -2.02
N PHE A 241 16.83 10.09 -0.72
CA PHE A 241 18.06 10.41 0.00
C PHE A 241 18.98 9.21 0.22
N LYS A 242 18.43 8.02 0.50
CA LYS A 242 19.22 6.80 0.72
C LYS A 242 19.62 6.15 -0.60
N LEU A 243 20.87 5.71 -0.71
CA LEU A 243 21.39 5.14 -1.96
C LEU A 243 20.63 3.88 -2.38
N ARG A 244 20.35 2.98 -1.43
CA ARG A 244 19.65 1.71 -1.66
C ARG A 244 18.58 1.50 -0.61
N HIS A 245 17.54 0.77 -1.00
CA HIS A 245 16.48 0.34 -0.11
C HIS A 245 16.34 -1.17 -0.16
N ASN A 246 16.27 -1.78 1.03
CA ASN A 246 15.90 -3.18 1.14
C ASN A 246 14.39 -3.30 0.88
N PHE A 247 14.04 -4.11 -0.10
CA PHE A 247 12.67 -4.36 -0.51
C PHE A 247 12.46 -5.87 -0.60
N GLN A 248 11.34 -6.39 -0.12
CA GLN A 248 11.02 -7.80 -0.24
C GLN A 248 9.51 -7.98 -0.32
N ILE A 249 9.06 -8.75 -1.30
CA ILE A 249 7.64 -9.09 -1.45
C ILE A 249 7.46 -10.58 -1.18
N LYS A 250 6.42 -10.90 -0.42
CA LYS A 250 5.98 -12.27 -0.16
C LYS A 250 4.50 -12.38 -0.46
N ILE A 251 4.11 -13.46 -1.11
CA ILE A 251 2.72 -13.81 -1.33
C ILE A 251 2.44 -15.15 -0.64
N SER A 252 1.23 -15.32 -0.15
CA SER A 252 0.78 -16.61 0.39
C SER A 252 0.81 -17.68 -0.70
N GLU A 253 1.38 -18.84 -0.39
CA GLU A 253 1.41 -20.01 -1.28
C GLU A 253 0.01 -20.60 -1.47
N THR A 254 -0.78 -20.59 -0.41
CA THR A 254 -2.16 -21.08 -0.41
C THR A 254 -3.14 -19.91 -0.39
N PRO A 255 -4.11 -19.86 -1.34
CA PRO A 255 -5.19 -18.90 -1.26
C PRO A 255 -6.14 -19.25 -0.13
N ILE A 256 -6.70 -18.24 0.50
CA ILE A 256 -7.83 -18.37 1.41
C ILE A 256 -9.09 -18.49 0.53
N ILE A 257 -9.84 -19.56 0.70
CA ILE A 257 -11.11 -19.78 -0.01
C ILE A 257 -12.24 -19.29 0.89
N VAL A 258 -13.13 -18.45 0.34
CA VAL A 258 -14.26 -17.91 1.09
C VAL A 258 -15.36 -18.96 1.22
N GLU A 259 -15.45 -19.57 2.39
CA GLU A 259 -16.56 -20.47 2.80
C GLU A 259 -17.54 -19.74 3.72
N HIS A 260 -17.02 -19.04 4.74
CA HIS A 260 -17.80 -18.27 5.71
C HIS A 260 -17.33 -16.81 5.76
N PRO A 261 -18.08 -15.84 5.23
CA PRO A 261 -17.64 -14.44 5.13
C PRO A 261 -17.43 -13.78 6.49
N GLU A 262 -18.17 -14.17 7.54
CA GLU A 262 -18.04 -13.60 8.88
C GLU A 262 -16.67 -13.87 9.53
N LYS A 263 -16.13 -15.09 9.35
CA LYS A 263 -14.82 -15.48 9.89
C LYS A 263 -13.67 -15.05 8.99
N LEU A 264 -13.96 -14.60 7.76
CA LEU A 264 -12.95 -14.29 6.76
C LEU A 264 -12.00 -13.20 7.24
N ARG A 265 -12.53 -12.17 7.92
CA ARG A 265 -11.73 -11.07 8.46
C ARG A 265 -10.64 -11.56 9.40
N GLU A 266 -10.98 -12.45 10.33
CA GLU A 266 -10.03 -12.99 11.30
C GLU A 266 -9.00 -13.90 10.62
N ILE A 267 -9.43 -14.80 9.74
CA ILE A 267 -8.56 -15.72 8.99
C ILE A 267 -7.57 -14.93 8.12
N ALA A 268 -8.07 -13.94 7.38
CA ALA A 268 -7.26 -13.05 6.54
C ALA A 268 -6.25 -12.25 7.37
N SER A 269 -6.67 -11.70 8.52
CA SER A 269 -5.78 -10.95 9.41
C SER A 269 -4.66 -11.83 9.97
N ALA A 270 -4.98 -13.07 10.37
CA ALA A 270 -4.02 -14.01 10.91
C ALA A 270 -3.02 -14.47 9.84
N ALA A 271 -3.50 -14.76 8.62
CA ALA A 271 -2.64 -15.13 7.50
C ALA A 271 -1.70 -13.99 7.10
N LEU A 272 -2.20 -12.76 7.00
CA LEU A 272 -1.40 -11.61 6.64
C LEU A 272 -0.38 -11.27 7.74
N SER A 273 -0.76 -11.34 9.03
CA SER A 273 0.13 -11.17 10.18
C SER A 273 1.28 -12.19 10.18
N ARG A 274 0.99 -13.48 9.92
CA ARG A 274 2.02 -14.52 9.81
C ARG A 274 2.96 -14.27 8.62
N LEU A 275 2.42 -13.90 7.46
CA LEU A 275 3.20 -13.63 6.24
C LEU A 275 4.14 -12.42 6.42
N SER A 276 3.62 -11.37 7.04
CA SER A 276 4.34 -10.12 7.34
C SER A 276 5.23 -10.20 8.58
N LYS A 277 5.07 -11.22 9.43
CA LYS A 277 5.75 -11.33 10.74
C LYS A 277 5.56 -10.08 11.61
N VAL A 278 4.36 -9.50 11.61
CA VAL A 278 4.01 -8.40 12.52
C VAL A 278 2.78 -8.78 13.36
N PRO A 279 2.68 -8.33 14.63
CA PRO A 279 1.54 -8.64 15.47
C PRO A 279 0.27 -7.94 14.96
N ARG A 280 -0.89 -8.52 15.27
CA ARG A 280 -2.19 -7.88 15.05
C ARG A 280 -2.48 -6.92 16.20
N LEU A 281 -3.02 -5.76 15.88
CA LEU A 281 -3.32 -4.70 16.84
C LEU A 281 -4.84 -4.51 16.98
N GLY A 282 -5.27 -4.04 18.15
CA GLY A 282 -6.66 -3.63 18.42
C GLY A 282 -7.02 -2.25 17.87
N LEU A 283 -6.07 -1.55 17.24
CA LEU A 283 -6.24 -0.20 16.71
C LEU A 283 -6.61 -0.24 15.22
N GLY A 284 -7.60 0.54 14.80
CA GLY A 284 -8.06 0.63 13.41
C GLY A 284 -8.28 2.08 12.95
N VAL A 285 -9.19 2.24 11.99
CA VAL A 285 -9.48 3.53 11.33
C VAL A 285 -10.07 4.55 12.31
N ASN A 286 -10.92 4.13 13.25
CA ASN A 286 -11.57 5.04 14.21
C ASN A 286 -10.56 5.67 15.16
N GLU A 287 -9.65 4.84 15.68
CA GLU A 287 -8.55 5.22 16.55
C GLU A 287 -7.59 6.13 15.80
N LYS A 288 -7.29 5.83 14.53
CA LYS A 288 -6.49 6.69 13.66
C LYS A 288 -7.07 8.09 13.53
N ILE A 289 -8.38 8.20 13.28
CA ILE A 289 -9.04 9.51 13.14
C ILE A 289 -8.94 10.28 14.45
N SER A 290 -9.15 9.63 15.59
CA SER A 290 -9.02 10.25 16.91
C SER A 290 -7.58 10.74 17.17
N PHE A 291 -6.58 9.92 16.81
CA PHE A 291 -5.17 10.26 16.89
C PHE A 291 -4.84 11.48 16.05
N LEU A 292 -5.28 11.52 14.80
CA LEU A 292 -5.00 12.64 13.89
C LEU A 292 -5.68 13.94 14.33
N LYS A 293 -6.86 13.87 14.94
CA LYS A 293 -7.51 15.03 15.55
C LYS A 293 -6.67 15.58 16.70
N ALA A 294 -6.22 14.73 17.61
CA ALA A 294 -5.34 15.12 18.71
C ALA A 294 -4.00 15.67 18.19
N TRP A 295 -3.36 14.98 17.24
CA TRP A 295 -2.09 15.37 16.63
C TRP A 295 -2.13 16.77 16.02
N LYS A 296 -3.21 17.11 15.30
CA LYS A 296 -3.39 18.44 14.71
C LYS A 296 -3.50 19.55 15.75
N THR A 297 -4.19 19.29 16.86
CA THR A 297 -4.32 20.25 17.97
C THR A 297 -2.94 20.52 18.59
N PHE A 298 -2.16 19.46 18.84
CA PHE A 298 -0.83 19.59 19.44
C PHE A 298 0.23 20.17 18.52
N SER A 299 0.16 19.93 17.20
CA SER A 299 1.16 20.46 16.25
C SER A 299 1.01 21.95 15.94
N LYS A 300 -0.10 22.57 16.38
CA LYS A 300 -0.37 24.01 16.20
C LYS A 300 -0.01 24.86 17.42
N CYS A 301 0.29 24.22 18.55
CA CYS A 301 0.88 24.84 19.74
C CYS A 301 2.39 24.71 19.67
#